data_AF-A0A958V411-F1
#
_entry.id   AF-A0A958V411-F1
#
_cell.length_a   1.000
_cell.length_b   1.000
_cell.length_c   1.000
_cell.angle_alpha   90.00
_cell.angle_beta   90.00
_cell.angle_gamma   90.00
#
_symmetry.space_group_name_H-M   'P 1'
#
loop_
_entity.id
_entity.type
_entity.pdbx_description
1 polymer ?
#
loop_
_entity_poly.entity_id
_entity_poly.type
_entity_poly.pdbx_seq_one_letter_code
_entity_poly.pdbx_strand_id
1 'polypeptide(L)'
;EMQQKILVPPPPAPESSRVEVVEEKAKEAVTVVEDKDKDISEIKAIEGAEKQALEKETATSGELLYAQQIPNGYQLVDSTPRIVYILLNTGDKNVFIIKDKNGTLTGSGDKWIANYYEGDVLVKKELQIKF
;
A
#
# COMPACT_ATOMS: atom_id res chain seq x y z
N GLU A 1 18.33 -58.29 -5.09
CA GLU A 1 18.06 -57.65 -3.78
C GLU A 1 16.56 -57.40 -3.61
N MET A 2 16.10 -57.06 -2.41
CA MET A 2 14.77 -56.49 -2.17
C MET A 2 14.92 -54.97 -1.97
N GLN A 3 14.45 -54.14 -2.91
CA GLN A 3 14.52 -52.69 -2.75
C GLN A 3 13.44 -52.19 -1.79
N GLN A 4 13.83 -51.74 -0.60
CA GLN A 4 12.92 -51.09 0.35
C GLN A 4 12.57 -49.68 -0.15
N LYS A 5 11.37 -49.53 -0.71
CA LYS A 5 10.81 -48.21 -1.08
C LYS A 5 10.51 -47.43 0.21
N ILE A 6 11.39 -46.50 0.58
CA ILE A 6 11.17 -45.59 1.69
C ILE A 6 10.00 -44.67 1.36
N LEU A 7 8.90 -44.83 2.08
CA LEU A 7 7.73 -43.95 1.99
C LEU A 7 7.98 -42.71 2.86
N VAL A 8 8.31 -41.59 2.22
CA VAL A 8 8.37 -40.28 2.89
C VAL A 8 6.93 -39.86 3.21
N PRO A 9 6.59 -39.53 4.47
CA PRO A 9 5.24 -39.05 4.80
C PRO A 9 5.00 -37.67 4.16
N PRO A 10 3.76 -37.36 3.74
CA PRO A 10 3.43 -36.02 3.25
C PRO A 10 3.59 -34.98 4.38
N PRO A 11 3.97 -33.74 4.06
CA PRO A 11 4.00 -32.67 5.04
C PRO A 11 2.58 -32.40 5.58
N PRO A 12 2.41 -32.09 6.88
CA PRO A 12 1.12 -31.70 7.41
C PRO A 12 0.67 -30.39 6.76
N ALA A 13 -0.55 -30.37 6.21
CA ALA A 13 -1.16 -29.13 5.75
C ALA A 13 -1.51 -28.24 6.95
N PRO A 14 -1.34 -26.91 6.87
CA PRO A 14 -1.82 -26.01 7.91
C PRO A 14 -3.36 -25.94 7.84
N GLU A 15 -4.04 -26.69 8.71
CA GLU A 15 -5.49 -26.63 8.79
C GLU A 15 -5.99 -25.29 9.34
N SER A 16 -7.06 -24.83 8.69
CA SER A 16 -7.92 -23.69 9.02
C SER A 16 -7.95 -23.26 10.49
N SER A 17 -7.83 -21.95 10.71
CA SER A 17 -8.38 -21.29 11.91
C SER A 17 -9.21 -20.09 11.47
N ARG A 18 -10.54 -20.25 11.53
CA ARG A 18 -11.56 -19.30 11.10
C ARG A 18 -12.18 -18.62 12.32
N VAL A 19 -12.09 -17.29 12.37
CA VAL A 19 -13.00 -16.37 13.06
C VAL A 19 -13.08 -15.14 12.14
N GLU A 20 -14.14 -14.88 11.38
CA GLU A 20 -15.58 -14.77 11.68
C GLU A 20 -15.94 -13.41 12.32
N VAL A 21 -16.83 -12.73 11.60
CA VAL A 21 -17.17 -11.31 11.62
C VAL A 21 -17.75 -10.85 12.97
N VAL A 22 -17.43 -9.62 13.37
CA VAL A 22 -18.33 -8.80 14.19
C VAL A 22 -18.57 -7.46 13.47
N GLU A 23 -19.78 -7.30 12.95
CA GLU A 23 -20.31 -6.03 12.47
C GLU A 23 -21.15 -5.43 13.61
N GLU A 24 -20.77 -4.27 14.15
CA GLU A 24 -21.64 -3.53 15.06
C GLU A 24 -21.84 -2.09 14.57
N LYS A 25 -23.08 -1.63 14.72
CA LYS A 25 -23.65 -0.46 14.05
C LYS A 25 -24.46 0.35 15.07
N ALA A 26 -23.86 1.43 15.56
CA ALA A 26 -24.53 2.44 16.37
C ALA A 26 -24.55 3.79 15.61
N LYS A 27 -25.55 4.62 15.91
CA LYS A 27 -25.77 5.96 15.32
C LYS A 27 -26.01 6.98 16.45
N GLU A 28 -26.06 8.25 16.05
CA GLU A 28 -26.58 9.42 16.83
C GLU A 28 -25.68 9.90 17.98
N ALA A 29 -25.60 11.20 18.31
CA ALA A 29 -25.97 12.45 17.61
C ALA A 29 -25.24 13.66 18.28
N VAL A 30 -25.65 14.91 18.01
CA VAL A 30 -25.10 16.24 18.46
C VAL A 30 -24.08 16.84 17.47
N THR A 31 -24.42 17.72 16.50
CA THR A 31 -24.84 19.17 16.53
C THR A 31 -23.71 20.14 16.97
N VAL A 32 -23.09 20.92 16.06
CA VAL A 32 -23.42 22.34 15.64
C VAL A 32 -23.15 23.37 16.77
N VAL A 33 -22.48 24.52 16.61
CA VAL A 33 -21.82 25.27 15.49
C VAL A 33 -20.30 24.92 15.36
N GLU A 34 -19.32 25.64 14.77
CA GLU A 34 -19.06 26.96 14.08
C GLU A 34 -18.10 26.64 12.90
N ASP A 35 -18.31 26.98 11.63
CA ASP A 35 -18.37 28.27 10.89
C ASP A 35 -17.02 29.02 10.70
N LYS A 36 -16.45 28.90 9.49
CA LYS A 36 -15.47 29.84 8.89
C LYS A 36 -15.15 29.46 7.45
N ASP A 37 -15.77 30.16 6.51
CA ASP A 37 -15.49 30.05 5.09
C ASP A 37 -14.00 30.26 4.76
N LYS A 38 -13.52 29.45 3.81
CA LYS A 38 -12.41 29.86 2.94
C LYS A 38 -12.63 29.36 1.51
N ASP A 39 -13.50 30.08 0.81
CA ASP A 39 -13.46 30.36 -0.63
C ASP A 39 -12.84 29.26 -1.53
N ILE A 40 -13.70 28.38 -2.05
CA ILE A 40 -13.34 27.46 -3.15
C ILE A 40 -13.78 28.11 -4.45
N SER A 41 -12.86 28.80 -5.12
CA SER A 41 -13.16 29.58 -6.32
C SER A 41 -13.38 28.68 -7.55
N GLU A 42 -14.61 28.76 -8.08
CA GLU A 42 -14.98 28.53 -9.49
C GLU A 42 -14.49 27.24 -10.20
N ILE A 43 -15.15 26.09 -9.95
CA ILE A 43 -15.10 24.96 -10.90
C ILE A 43 -16.07 25.25 -12.06
N LYS A 44 -15.56 25.87 -13.13
CA LYS A 44 -16.32 26.09 -14.36
C LYS A 44 -16.54 24.77 -15.11
N ALA A 45 -17.80 24.44 -15.40
CA ALA A 45 -18.18 23.17 -16.00
C ALA A 45 -17.61 22.94 -17.41
N ILE A 46 -17.22 21.69 -17.67
CA ILE A 46 -17.04 21.11 -19.01
C ILE A 46 -17.54 19.67 -18.97
N GLU A 47 -18.50 19.34 -19.84
CA GLU A 47 -19.06 17.99 -19.94
C GLU A 47 -18.17 17.11 -20.83
N GLY A 48 -17.65 16.03 -20.24
CA GLY A 48 -16.82 15.04 -20.95
C GLY A 48 -16.71 13.76 -20.12
N ALA A 49 -17.06 12.62 -20.71
CA ALA A 49 -17.22 11.36 -19.98
C ALA A 49 -15.88 10.62 -19.79
N GLU A 50 -14.99 11.18 -18.97
CA GLU A 50 -13.81 10.48 -18.45
C GLU A 50 -14.01 10.14 -16.97
N LYS A 51 -13.76 8.89 -16.60
CA LYS A 51 -13.65 8.46 -15.20
C LYS A 51 -12.34 9.03 -14.64
N GLN A 52 -12.34 10.31 -14.25
CA GLN A 52 -11.23 10.89 -13.48
C GLN A 52 -11.09 10.08 -12.19
N ALA A 53 -9.98 9.36 -12.04
CA ALA A 53 -9.66 8.71 -10.78
C ALA A 53 -9.53 9.80 -9.72
N LEU A 54 -10.22 9.65 -8.59
CA LEU A 54 -10.18 10.65 -7.53
C LEU A 54 -8.76 10.66 -6.95
N GLU A 55 -7.97 11.68 -7.28
CA GLU A 55 -6.60 11.81 -6.79
C GLU A 55 -6.61 12.24 -5.32
N LYS A 56 -6.07 11.39 -4.45
CA LYS A 56 -5.91 11.67 -3.02
C LYS A 56 -4.44 11.88 -2.73
N GLU A 57 -3.98 13.11 -2.91
CA GLU A 57 -2.61 13.50 -2.58
C GLU A 57 -2.43 13.60 -1.06
N THR A 58 -2.10 12.47 -0.42
CA THR A 58 -1.73 12.43 0.99
C THR A 58 -0.33 12.97 1.18
N ALA A 59 -0.21 14.28 1.40
CA ALA A 59 1.01 14.98 1.80
C ALA A 59 1.42 14.63 3.26
N THR A 60 1.61 13.35 3.55
CA THR A 60 2.30 12.88 4.76
C THR A 60 3.76 13.32 4.67
N SER A 61 4.23 14.11 5.65
CA SER A 61 5.64 14.52 5.74
C SER A 61 6.55 13.28 5.65
N GLY A 62 7.49 13.31 4.70
CA GLY A 62 8.10 12.11 4.10
C GLY A 62 8.47 11.01 5.09
N GLU A 63 7.72 9.90 5.06
CA GLU A 63 7.86 8.79 6.00
C GLU A 63 9.22 8.13 5.82
N LEU A 64 10.03 8.08 6.90
CA LEU A 64 11.37 7.49 6.86
C LEU A 64 11.30 5.97 7.03
N LEU A 65 11.65 5.25 5.97
CA LEU A 65 11.66 3.79 5.90
C LEU A 65 13.07 3.27 5.59
N TYR A 66 13.31 2.01 5.97
CA TYR A 66 14.56 1.30 5.73
C TYR A 66 14.30 0.09 4.85
N ALA A 67 15.08 -0.09 3.79
CA ALA A 67 14.99 -1.25 2.92
C ALA A 67 15.78 -2.44 3.50
N GLN A 68 15.22 -3.64 3.38
CA GLN A 68 15.88 -4.90 3.72
C GLN A 68 15.83 -5.80 2.48
N GLN A 69 16.99 -6.26 2.00
CA GLN A 69 17.07 -6.99 0.74
C GLN A 69 16.39 -8.38 0.83
N ILE A 70 15.61 -8.72 -0.19
CA ILE A 70 15.00 -10.04 -0.38
C ILE A 70 15.29 -10.53 -1.82
N PRO A 71 15.13 -11.84 -2.15
CA PRO A 71 15.61 -12.39 -3.42
C PRO A 71 15.13 -11.69 -4.69
N ASN A 72 13.95 -11.07 -4.67
CA ASN A 72 13.33 -10.39 -5.81
C ASN A 72 13.19 -8.87 -5.64
N GLY A 73 13.81 -8.27 -4.62
CA GLY A 73 13.67 -6.84 -4.31
C GLY A 73 13.95 -6.49 -2.86
N TYR A 74 13.04 -5.76 -2.21
CA TYR A 74 13.23 -5.24 -0.85
C TYR A 74 11.95 -5.32 0.00
N GLN A 75 12.08 -5.42 1.31
CA GLN A 75 11.02 -5.07 2.27
C GLN A 75 11.32 -3.67 2.81
N LEU A 76 10.32 -2.79 2.84
CA LEU A 76 10.44 -1.50 3.53
C LEU A 76 9.89 -1.63 4.94
N VAL A 77 10.71 -1.34 5.95
CA VAL A 77 10.32 -1.35 7.37
C VAL A 77 10.35 0.03 7.99
N ASP A 78 9.49 0.25 8.98
CA ASP A 78 9.51 1.43 9.83
C ASP A 78 10.55 1.32 10.97
N SER A 79 10.59 2.32 11.86
CA SER A 79 11.48 2.36 13.04
C SER A 79 11.08 1.37 14.16
N THR A 80 10.00 0.62 14.01
CA THR A 80 9.51 -0.43 14.92
C THR A 80 9.62 -1.84 14.30
N PRO A 81 10.61 -2.06 13.43
CA PRO A 81 10.72 -3.16 12.47
C PRO A 81 9.45 -3.74 11.83
N ARG A 82 8.38 -2.95 11.62
CA ARG A 82 7.16 -3.43 10.94
C ARG A 82 7.30 -3.22 9.43
N ILE A 83 6.95 -4.24 8.65
CA ILE A 83 6.91 -4.16 7.18
C ILE A 83 5.75 -3.25 6.75
N VAL A 84 6.07 -2.18 6.03
CA VAL A 84 5.11 -1.21 5.49
C VAL A 84 4.81 -1.48 4.01
N TYR A 85 5.83 -1.87 3.24
CA TYR A 85 5.70 -2.25 1.83
C TYR A 85 6.65 -3.41 1.49
N ILE A 86 6.31 -4.18 0.46
CA ILE A 86 7.24 -5.11 -0.20
C ILE A 86 7.43 -4.60 -1.64
N LEU A 87 8.68 -4.51 -2.08
CA LEU A 87 9.09 -4.02 -3.39
C LEU A 87 9.62 -5.18 -4.24
N LEU A 88 9.21 -5.21 -5.50
CA LEU A 88 9.76 -6.11 -6.51
C LEU A 88 10.59 -5.30 -7.51
N ASN A 89 11.76 -5.82 -7.85
CA ASN A 89 12.67 -5.24 -8.85
C ASN A 89 11.99 -5.18 -10.23
N THR A 90 12.29 -4.12 -10.99
CA THR A 90 12.01 -4.04 -12.43
C THR A 90 13.32 -4.08 -13.24
N GLY A 91 13.27 -3.82 -14.55
CA GLY A 91 14.48 -3.56 -15.34
C GLY A 91 15.17 -2.23 -14.99
N ASP A 92 14.43 -1.28 -14.42
CA ASP A 92 14.90 0.07 -14.11
C ASP A 92 15.28 0.19 -12.63
N LYS A 93 16.51 0.61 -12.36
CA LYS A 93 17.07 0.75 -10.99
C LYS A 93 16.32 1.75 -10.10
N ASN A 94 15.52 2.62 -10.72
CA ASN A 94 14.79 3.72 -10.08
C ASN A 94 13.28 3.46 -10.01
N VAL A 95 12.83 2.23 -10.35
CA VAL A 95 11.41 1.84 -10.39
C VAL A 95 11.24 0.46 -9.76
N PHE A 96 10.37 0.38 -8.76
CA PHE A 96 9.92 -0.89 -8.17
C PHE A 96 8.41 -1.04 -8.32
N ILE A 97 7.94 -2.28 -8.41
CA ILE A 97 6.51 -2.60 -8.24
C ILE A 97 6.24 -2.78 -6.75
N ILE A 98 5.19 -2.15 -6.23
CA ILE A 98 4.76 -2.36 -4.85
C ILE A 98 3.93 -3.64 -4.83
N LYS A 99 4.45 -4.71 -4.21
CA LYS A 99 3.77 -6.00 -4.14
C LYS A 99 2.41 -5.83 -3.43
N ASP A 100 1.39 -6.50 -3.95
CA ASP A 100 0.02 -6.52 -3.43
C ASP A 100 -0.69 -5.15 -3.38
N LYS A 101 -0.12 -4.11 -4.02
CA LYS A 101 -0.83 -2.88 -4.40
C LYS A 101 -0.71 -2.65 -5.91
N ASN A 102 -1.76 -2.12 -6.53
CA ASN A 102 -1.73 -1.76 -7.94
C ASN A 102 -0.96 -0.44 -8.10
N GLY A 103 0.38 -0.51 -8.13
CA GLY A 103 1.21 0.69 -8.13
C GLY A 103 2.72 0.46 -8.14
N THR A 104 3.44 1.57 -8.21
CA THR A 104 4.91 1.64 -8.31
C THR A 104 5.51 2.57 -7.28
N LEU A 105 6.77 2.32 -6.97
CA LEU A 105 7.63 3.21 -6.21
C LEU A 105 8.71 3.74 -7.17
N THR A 106 8.77 5.05 -7.37
CA THR A 106 9.74 5.70 -8.26
C THR A 106 10.54 6.77 -7.52
N GLY A 107 11.83 6.91 -7.80
CA GLY A 107 12.68 7.82 -7.01
C GLY A 107 14.15 7.81 -7.37
N SER A 108 14.95 8.53 -6.56
CA SER A 108 16.39 8.63 -6.73
C SER A 108 17.07 9.06 -5.42
N GLY A 109 18.18 8.41 -5.06
CA GLY A 109 18.82 8.57 -3.77
C GLY A 109 17.85 8.23 -2.63
N ASP A 110 17.75 9.11 -1.63
CA ASP A 110 16.87 8.94 -0.48
C ASP A 110 15.38 9.24 -0.77
N LYS A 111 15.03 9.88 -1.90
CA LYS A 111 13.67 10.42 -2.13
C LYS A 111 12.87 9.59 -3.12
N TRP A 112 11.69 9.15 -2.70
CA TRP A 112 10.82 8.25 -3.47
C TRP A 112 9.35 8.68 -3.39
N ILE A 113 8.59 8.35 -4.44
CA ILE A 113 7.15 8.57 -4.52
C ILE A 113 6.48 7.22 -4.74
N ALA A 114 5.63 6.82 -3.80
CA ALA A 114 4.74 5.68 -3.96
C ALA A 114 3.44 6.16 -4.62
N ASN A 115 3.12 5.61 -5.80
CA ASN A 115 1.90 5.88 -6.54
C ASN A 115 1.15 4.56 -6.67
N TYR A 116 -0.01 4.42 -6.02
CA TYR A 116 -0.78 3.19 -6.03
C TYR A 116 -2.28 3.46 -5.90
N TYR A 117 -3.11 2.53 -6.37
CA TYR A 117 -4.56 2.61 -6.19
C TYR A 117 -5.03 1.98 -4.88
N GLU A 118 -5.94 2.65 -4.18
CA GLU A 118 -6.74 2.09 -3.07
C GLU A 118 -8.23 2.15 -3.48
N GLY A 119 -8.72 1.06 -4.08
CA GLY A 119 -9.99 1.08 -4.84
C GLY A 119 -9.81 1.81 -6.18
N ASP A 120 -10.79 2.63 -6.58
CA ASP A 120 -10.70 3.54 -7.74
C ASP A 120 -9.93 4.86 -7.43
N VAL A 121 -9.40 5.04 -6.20
CA VAL A 121 -8.71 6.27 -5.75
C VAL A 121 -7.21 6.14 -6.00
N LEU A 122 -6.61 7.09 -6.71
CA LEU A 122 -5.15 7.17 -6.87
C LEU A 122 -4.53 7.81 -5.62
N VAL A 123 -3.69 7.07 -4.92
CA VAL A 123 -2.97 7.53 -3.73
C VAL A 123 -1.50 7.79 -4.09
N LYS A 124 -1.05 9.00 -3.77
CA LYS A 124 0.33 9.45 -3.91
C LYS A 124 0.91 9.76 -2.53
N LYS A 125 2.12 9.25 -2.25
CA LYS A 125 2.88 9.51 -1.03
C LYS A 125 4.34 9.76 -1.32
N GLU A 126 4.91 10.79 -0.72
CA GLU A 126 6.37 10.97 -0.65
C GLU A 126 6.94 10.17 0.53
N LEU A 127 8.05 9.48 0.29
CA LEU A 127 8.75 8.61 1.24
C LEU A 127 10.23 8.96 1.25
N GLN A 128 10.87 8.90 2.41
CA GLN A 128 12.34 8.90 2.51
C GLN A 128 12.80 7.47 2.77
N ILE A 129 13.62 6.90 1.88
CA ILE A 129 14.00 5.49 1.95
C ILE A 129 15.51 5.35 1.94
N LYS A 130 16.04 4.61 2.92
CA LYS A 130 17.46 4.21 2.97
C LYS A 130 17.59 2.76 2.51
N PHE A 131 18.39 2.54 1.47
CA PHE A 131 18.73 1.24 0.90
C PHE A 131 20.03 0.67 1.48
#